data_AF-A0A1G0M5W0-F1
#
_entry.id   AF-A0A1G0M5W0-F1
#
_cell.length_a   1.000
_cell.length_b   1.000
_cell.length_c   1.000
_cell.angle_alpha   90.00
_cell.angle_beta   90.00
_cell.angle_gamma   90.00
#
_symmetry.space_group_name_H-M   'P 1'
#
loop_
_entity.id
_entity.type
_entity.pdbx_description
1 polymer ?
#
loop_
_entity_poly.entity_id
_entity_poly.type
_entity_poly.pdbx_seq_one_letter_code
_entity_poly.pdbx_strand_id
1 'polypeptide(L)'
;MIECDERELWIMGLGDRVERGAIVCSYLAEAGHRARTAKPSELAACTPRAILLDLSPWSDDGWGILLSLKGDPATRDIAILPLYLSEIGQVGEVFPIAGFFTLPIDGPYLIKRLKQLGLADESEDYDLQAMLVTRKGEEQVMHVLTTLGFEVVNAYTGKEAVALGTIIHPYMMFCSLMLADLGAFELMERFRLYPQTRNIPFFVLLKDGMKEGERLAMSRSIDHLVRKTWLSREEFLSYFKKASA
;
A
#
# COMPACT_ATOMS: atom_id res chain seq x y z
N MET A 1 2.49 -11.55 21.46
CA MET A 1 1.13 -11.61 20.88
C MET A 1 0.91 -13.04 20.41
N ILE A 2 -0.28 -13.58 20.60
CA ILE A 2 -0.63 -14.92 20.11
C ILE A 2 -0.97 -14.73 18.63
N GLU A 3 -0.30 -15.44 17.72
CA GLU A 3 -0.69 -15.44 16.31
C GLU A 3 -2.11 -16.03 16.21
N CYS A 4 -3.05 -15.33 15.55
CA CYS A 4 -4.25 -16.02 15.11
C CYS A 4 -3.85 -17.09 14.11
N ASP A 5 -4.74 -18.05 13.91
CA ASP A 5 -4.61 -19.08 12.88
C ASP A 5 -3.98 -18.49 11.60
N GLU A 6 -2.77 -18.98 11.24
CA GLU A 6 -1.75 -18.35 10.36
C GLU A 6 -2.24 -17.90 8.96
N ARG A 7 -3.50 -18.17 8.62
CA ARG A 7 -4.12 -17.88 7.33
C ARG A 7 -5.24 -16.84 7.36
N GLU A 8 -5.57 -16.26 8.52
CA GLU A 8 -6.71 -15.35 8.60
C GLU A 8 -6.38 -13.94 8.07
N LEU A 9 -7.19 -13.49 7.10
CA LEU A 9 -7.18 -12.14 6.55
C LEU A 9 -8.21 -11.28 7.27
N TRP A 10 -7.83 -10.09 7.71
CA TRP A 10 -8.76 -9.20 8.42
C TRP A 10 -9.19 -8.05 7.53
N ILE A 11 -10.49 -7.76 7.50
CA ILE A 11 -11.04 -6.62 6.78
C ILE A 11 -11.35 -5.52 7.78
N MET A 12 -10.78 -4.34 7.56
CA MET A 12 -10.87 -3.18 8.47
C MET A 12 -11.38 -1.92 7.75
N GLY A 13 -11.71 -0.91 8.54
CA GLY A 13 -12.22 0.38 8.04
C GLY A 13 -13.74 0.39 7.81
N LEU A 14 -14.48 -0.57 8.37
CA LEU A 14 -15.93 -0.70 8.17
C LEU A 14 -16.77 -0.05 9.28
N GLY A 15 -16.17 0.31 10.42
CA GLY A 15 -16.90 0.82 11.58
C GLY A 15 -17.91 -0.20 12.09
N ASP A 16 -19.17 0.22 12.20
CA ASP A 16 -20.29 -0.65 12.57
C ASP A 16 -20.99 -1.30 11.37
N ARG A 17 -20.62 -0.93 10.14
CA ARG A 17 -21.18 -1.47 8.87
C ARG A 17 -20.47 -2.76 8.45
N VAL A 18 -20.43 -3.74 9.34
CA VAL A 18 -19.70 -5.01 9.13
C VAL A 18 -20.21 -5.80 7.92
N GLU A 19 -21.48 -5.62 7.55
CA GLU A 19 -22.12 -6.21 6.38
C GLU A 19 -21.45 -5.79 5.07
N ARG A 20 -20.82 -4.60 4.99
CA ARG A 20 -20.06 -4.16 3.81
C ARG A 20 -18.87 -5.08 3.50
N GLY A 21 -18.34 -5.77 4.52
CA GLY A 21 -17.25 -6.74 4.36
C GLY A 21 -17.72 -8.10 3.85
N ALA A 22 -19.03 -8.39 3.84
CA ALA A 22 -19.56 -9.73 3.56
C ALA A 22 -19.22 -10.22 2.14
N ILE A 23 -19.28 -9.33 1.13
CA ILE A 23 -18.93 -9.67 -0.25
C ILE A 23 -17.46 -10.08 -0.35
N VAL A 24 -16.57 -9.30 0.27
CA VAL A 24 -15.13 -9.58 0.30
C VAL A 24 -14.85 -10.91 1.02
N CYS A 25 -15.47 -11.15 2.17
CA CYS A 25 -15.38 -12.42 2.88
C CYS A 25 -15.85 -13.60 2.03
N SER A 26 -16.97 -13.46 1.32
CA SER A 26 -17.51 -14.51 0.44
C SER A 26 -16.53 -14.85 -0.67
N TYR A 27 -15.97 -13.84 -1.35
CA TYR A 27 -15.00 -14.07 -2.42
C TYR A 27 -13.75 -14.79 -1.89
N LEU A 28 -13.21 -14.34 -0.76
CA LEU A 28 -12.02 -14.95 -0.15
C LEU A 28 -12.28 -16.40 0.31
N ALA A 29 -13.45 -16.67 0.89
CA ALA A 29 -13.84 -18.01 1.31
C ALA A 29 -13.92 -19.00 0.14
N GLU A 30 -14.49 -18.57 -1.00
CA GLU A 30 -14.52 -19.37 -2.24
C GLU A 30 -13.11 -19.70 -2.76
N ALA A 31 -12.14 -18.81 -2.54
CA ALA A 31 -10.73 -19.02 -2.88
C ALA A 31 -9.95 -19.83 -1.83
N GLY A 32 -10.61 -20.30 -0.76
CA GLY A 32 -9.97 -21.07 0.31
C GLY A 32 -9.21 -20.23 1.34
N HIS A 33 -9.38 -18.91 1.31
CA HIS A 33 -8.84 -18.01 2.33
C HIS A 33 -9.86 -17.82 3.45
N ARG A 34 -9.39 -17.85 4.70
CA ARG A 34 -10.22 -17.44 5.83
C ARG A 34 -10.14 -15.93 5.96
N ALA A 35 -11.29 -15.27 6.02
CA ALA A 35 -11.38 -13.84 6.18
C ALA A 35 -12.54 -13.46 7.10
N ARG A 36 -12.35 -12.39 7.86
CA ARG A 36 -13.39 -11.81 8.72
C ARG A 36 -13.25 -10.29 8.81
N THR A 37 -14.32 -9.63 9.21
CA THR A 37 -14.26 -8.23 9.62
C THR A 37 -13.65 -8.14 11.01
N ALA A 38 -12.87 -7.08 11.25
CA ALA A 38 -12.20 -6.83 12.53
C ALA A 38 -12.09 -5.33 12.82
N LYS A 39 -12.00 -4.98 14.10
CA LYS A 39 -11.69 -3.63 14.60
C LYS A 39 -10.21 -3.55 15.01
N PRO A 40 -9.57 -2.36 14.94
CA PRO A 40 -8.16 -2.19 15.34
C PRO A 40 -7.87 -2.64 16.77
N SER A 41 -8.82 -2.50 17.69
CA SER A 41 -8.68 -2.93 19.09
C SER A 41 -8.43 -4.43 19.27
N GLU A 42 -8.80 -5.26 18.29
CA GLU A 42 -8.58 -6.71 18.33
C GLU A 42 -7.12 -7.10 18.09
N LEU A 43 -6.31 -6.20 17.51
CA LEU A 43 -4.88 -6.45 17.25
C LEU A 43 -4.05 -6.61 18.52
N ALA A 44 -4.54 -6.10 19.66
CA ALA A 44 -3.91 -6.30 20.95
C ALA A 44 -3.91 -7.79 21.38
N ALA A 45 -4.92 -8.56 20.95
CA ALA A 45 -5.04 -9.96 21.30
C ALA A 45 -4.28 -10.87 20.32
N CYS A 46 -4.31 -10.54 19.03
CA CYS A 46 -3.72 -11.36 17.99
C CYS A 46 -3.32 -10.53 16.75
N THR A 47 -2.32 -11.02 16.02
CA THR A 47 -1.90 -10.47 14.72
C THR A 47 -2.40 -11.30 13.54
N PRO A 48 -3.10 -10.70 12.55
CA PRO A 48 -3.50 -11.39 11.33
C PRO A 48 -2.34 -11.54 10.35
N ARG A 49 -2.52 -12.41 9.34
CA ARG A 49 -1.56 -12.56 8.23
C ARG A 49 -1.46 -11.27 7.40
N ALA A 50 -2.61 -10.68 7.08
CA ALA A 50 -2.69 -9.42 6.35
C ALA A 50 -4.02 -8.72 6.63
N ILE A 51 -4.05 -7.42 6.42
CA ILE A 51 -5.24 -6.57 6.59
C ILE A 51 -5.66 -6.04 5.21
N LEU A 52 -6.89 -6.34 4.82
CA LEU A 52 -7.61 -5.66 3.76
C LEU A 52 -8.22 -4.39 4.35
N LEU A 53 -7.74 -3.22 3.94
CA LEU A 53 -8.15 -1.94 4.51
C LEU A 53 -8.98 -1.10 3.54
N ASP A 54 -10.24 -0.84 3.87
CA ASP A 54 -11.09 0.07 3.10
C ASP A 54 -10.60 1.52 3.25
N LEU A 55 -10.17 2.15 2.15
CA LEU A 55 -9.77 3.56 2.07
C LEU A 55 -10.78 4.43 1.33
N SER A 56 -11.97 3.89 1.04
CA SER A 56 -13.05 4.61 0.35
C SER A 56 -13.61 5.77 1.19
N PRO A 57 -14.37 6.70 0.59
CA PRO A 57 -15.15 7.69 1.34
C PRO A 57 -16.18 7.11 2.32
N TRP A 58 -16.52 5.83 2.16
CA TRP A 58 -17.50 5.13 2.97
C TRP A 58 -16.87 4.38 4.14
N SER A 59 -15.54 4.41 4.23
CA SER A 59 -14.80 3.92 5.39
C SER A 59 -15.13 4.72 6.64
N ASP A 60 -15.00 4.10 7.81
CA ASP A 60 -15.15 4.76 9.11
C ASP A 60 -13.96 5.71 9.40
N ASP A 61 -12.73 5.19 9.34
CA ASP A 61 -11.47 5.96 9.37
C ASP A 61 -10.31 5.14 8.81
N GLY A 62 -10.45 4.64 7.57
CA GLY A 62 -9.44 3.77 6.95
C GLY A 62 -8.04 4.38 6.91
N TRP A 63 -7.95 5.69 6.67
CA TRP A 63 -6.69 6.42 6.65
C TRP A 63 -6.07 6.58 8.04
N GLY A 64 -6.87 6.89 9.07
CA GLY A 64 -6.38 6.95 10.44
C GLY A 64 -5.92 5.58 10.93
N ILE A 65 -6.65 4.51 10.57
CA ILE A 65 -6.23 3.13 10.85
C ILE A 65 -4.90 2.84 10.16
N LEU A 66 -4.74 3.16 8.87
CA LEU A 66 -3.48 2.96 8.15
C LEU A 66 -2.30 3.64 8.86
N LEU A 67 -2.47 4.91 9.23
CA LEU A 67 -1.44 5.70 9.93
C LEU A 67 -1.11 5.10 11.29
N SER A 68 -2.12 4.76 12.09
CA SER A 68 -1.93 4.14 13.41
C SER A 68 -1.18 2.81 13.29
N LEU A 69 -1.56 1.95 12.34
CA LEU A 69 -0.94 0.65 12.15
C LEU A 69 0.52 0.78 11.72
N LYS A 70 0.84 1.73 10.83
CA LYS A 70 2.20 1.92 10.31
C LYS A 70 3.10 2.73 11.23
N GLY A 71 2.53 3.53 12.14
CA GLY A 71 3.26 4.23 13.19
C GLY A 71 3.67 3.35 14.38
N ASP A 72 2.93 2.27 14.67
CA ASP A 72 3.21 1.40 15.82
C ASP A 72 4.15 0.22 15.46
N PRO A 73 5.32 0.07 16.12
CA PRO A 73 6.23 -1.05 15.93
C PRO A 73 5.62 -2.46 16.05
N ALA A 74 4.56 -2.62 16.86
CA ALA A 74 3.89 -3.91 17.03
C ALA A 74 3.05 -4.31 15.81
N THR A 75 2.59 -3.35 15.01
CA THR A 75 1.66 -3.59 13.89
C THR A 75 2.21 -3.17 12.53
N ARG A 76 3.26 -2.34 12.47
CA ARG A 76 3.77 -1.76 11.21
C ARG A 76 4.25 -2.81 10.21
N ASP A 77 4.65 -3.98 10.70
CA ASP A 77 5.11 -5.11 9.89
C ASP A 77 3.95 -5.89 9.22
N ILE A 78 2.69 -5.72 9.68
CA ILE A 78 1.52 -6.41 9.12
C ILE A 78 1.29 -5.93 7.69
N ALA A 79 1.15 -6.87 6.75
CA ALA A 79 0.85 -6.55 5.36
C ALA A 79 -0.53 -5.88 5.26
N ILE A 80 -0.59 -4.73 4.59
CA ILE A 80 -1.85 -4.01 4.36
C ILE A 80 -2.08 -3.99 2.86
N LEU A 81 -3.25 -4.47 2.45
CA LEU A 81 -3.76 -4.41 1.10
C LEU A 81 -4.91 -3.39 1.07
N PRO A 82 -4.66 -2.14 0.66
CA PRO A 82 -5.71 -1.16 0.51
C PRO A 82 -6.72 -1.60 -0.56
N LEU A 83 -7.99 -1.34 -0.28
CA LEU A 83 -9.07 -1.53 -1.23
C LEU A 83 -10.04 -0.36 -1.17
N TYR A 84 -10.82 -0.24 -2.23
CA TYR A 84 -11.99 0.62 -2.27
C TYR A 84 -13.26 -0.24 -2.22
N LEU A 85 -14.13 0.02 -1.25
CA LEU A 85 -15.47 -0.54 -1.18
C LEU A 85 -16.53 0.53 -1.43
N SER A 86 -17.56 0.18 -2.21
CA SER A 86 -18.75 1.02 -2.32
C SER A 86 -19.52 1.10 -1.00
N GLU A 87 -20.55 1.94 -0.95
CA GLU A 87 -21.47 2.02 0.18
C GLU A 87 -22.10 0.65 0.51
N ILE A 88 -22.37 -0.16 -0.51
CA ILE A 88 -22.97 -1.51 -0.37
C ILE A 88 -21.95 -2.66 -0.36
N GLY A 89 -20.66 -2.36 -0.23
CA GLY A 89 -19.60 -3.38 -0.11
C GLY A 89 -19.12 -4.01 -1.42
N GLN A 90 -19.51 -3.48 -2.58
CA GLN A 90 -18.94 -3.91 -3.86
C GLN A 90 -17.48 -3.46 -3.96
N VAL A 91 -16.61 -4.33 -4.44
CA VAL A 91 -15.18 -4.04 -4.58
C VAL A 91 -14.94 -3.23 -5.85
N GLY A 92 -14.47 -2.00 -5.68
CA GLY A 92 -14.13 -1.13 -6.82
C GLY A 92 -12.72 -1.36 -7.33
N GLU A 93 -11.73 -1.42 -6.43
CA GLU A 93 -10.32 -1.62 -6.78
C GLU A 93 -9.53 -2.17 -5.58
N VAL A 94 -8.41 -2.84 -5.88
CA VAL A 94 -7.42 -3.28 -4.91
C VAL A 94 -6.08 -2.66 -5.28
N PHE A 95 -5.38 -2.07 -4.31
CA PHE A 95 -4.11 -1.39 -4.57
C PHE A 95 -2.93 -2.22 -4.04
N PRO A 96 -2.21 -2.99 -4.89
CA PRO A 96 -1.13 -3.87 -4.46
C PRO A 96 0.15 -3.08 -4.11
N ILE A 97 0.15 -2.41 -2.97
CA ILE A 97 1.28 -1.65 -2.45
C ILE A 97 2.27 -2.60 -1.78
N ALA A 98 3.56 -2.49 -2.12
CA ALA A 98 4.61 -3.32 -1.55
C ALA A 98 4.85 -3.02 -0.06
N GLY A 99 4.62 -1.77 0.35
CA GLY A 99 4.66 -1.38 1.75
C GLY A 99 4.41 0.11 1.97
N PHE A 100 4.26 0.48 3.23
CA PHE A 100 4.07 1.85 3.68
C PHE A 100 5.16 2.21 4.69
N PHE A 101 5.66 3.44 4.60
CA PHE A 101 6.61 4.00 5.57
C PHE A 101 6.10 5.34 6.07
N THR A 102 6.14 5.57 7.38
CA THR A 102 5.86 6.88 7.97
C THR A 102 7.08 7.77 7.87
N LEU A 103 6.87 9.07 7.70
CA LEU A 103 7.89 10.11 7.73
C LEU A 103 7.84 10.87 9.09
N PRO A 104 8.99 11.18 9.71
CA PRO A 104 10.36 10.86 9.28
C PRO A 104 10.61 9.35 9.28
N ILE A 105 11.42 8.88 8.32
CA ILE A 105 11.59 7.45 8.12
C ILE A 105 12.53 6.85 9.17
N ASP A 106 12.11 5.72 9.74
CA ASP A 106 12.98 4.87 10.56
C ASP A 106 13.90 4.07 9.61
N GLY A 107 15.15 4.53 9.47
CA GLY A 107 16.14 3.94 8.56
C GLY A 107 16.42 2.45 8.83
N PRO A 108 16.72 2.04 10.08
CA PRO A 108 16.85 0.63 10.45
C PRO A 108 15.62 -0.21 10.06
N TYR A 109 14.42 0.33 10.26
CA TYR A 109 13.18 -0.33 9.83
C TYR A 109 13.07 -0.46 8.31
N LEU A 110 13.37 0.60 7.54
CA LEU A 110 13.38 0.54 6.07
C LEU A 110 14.34 -0.56 5.57
N ILE A 111 15.57 -0.60 6.08
CA ILE A 111 16.56 -1.61 5.72
C ILE A 111 16.04 -3.02 6.02
N LYS A 112 15.51 -3.24 7.24
CA LYS A 112 14.92 -4.52 7.65
C LYS A 112 13.82 -4.94 6.67
N ARG A 113 12.91 -4.03 6.31
CA ARG A 113 11.80 -4.32 5.40
C ARG A 113 12.26 -4.65 3.98
N LEU A 114 13.22 -3.90 3.43
CA LEU A 114 13.74 -4.18 2.10
C LEU A 114 14.43 -5.55 2.04
N LYS A 115 15.24 -5.90 3.06
CA LYS A 115 15.84 -7.22 3.20
C LYS A 115 14.79 -8.34 3.26
N GLN A 116 13.74 -8.17 4.07
CA GLN A 116 12.63 -9.14 4.17
C GLN A 116 11.87 -9.36 2.87
N LEU A 117 11.84 -8.35 1.99
CA LEU A 117 11.20 -8.43 0.68
C LEU A 117 12.15 -8.93 -0.42
N GLY A 118 13.42 -9.25 -0.10
CA GLY A 118 14.44 -9.62 -1.09
C GLY A 118 14.82 -8.46 -2.02
N LEU A 119 14.64 -7.22 -1.55
CA LEU A 119 14.94 -6.01 -2.32
C LEU A 119 16.26 -5.36 -1.92
N ALA A 120 16.96 -5.91 -0.95
CA ALA A 120 18.31 -5.50 -0.57
C ALA A 120 19.05 -6.72 0.00
N ASP A 121 20.25 -7.00 -0.51
CA ASP A 121 21.17 -8.02 0.01
C ASP A 121 22.51 -7.38 0.35
N GLU A 122 23.38 -8.09 1.08
CA GLU A 122 24.69 -7.56 1.52
C GLU A 122 25.79 -7.61 0.45
N SER A 123 25.52 -8.15 -0.75
CA SER A 123 26.60 -8.73 -1.55
C SER A 123 26.69 -8.39 -3.05
N GLU A 124 25.96 -7.44 -3.63
CA GLU A 124 26.22 -7.06 -5.03
C GLU A 124 26.07 -5.54 -5.26
N ASP A 125 27.13 -4.93 -5.81
CA ASP A 125 27.11 -3.63 -6.51
C ASP A 125 26.18 -3.80 -7.72
N TYR A 126 24.89 -3.62 -7.49
CA TYR A 126 24.02 -3.40 -8.62
C TYR A 126 24.00 -1.90 -8.91
N ASP A 127 24.27 -1.51 -10.17
CA ASP A 127 23.89 -0.21 -10.72
C ASP A 127 22.34 -0.09 -10.80
N LEU A 128 21.63 -0.44 -9.72
CA LEU A 128 20.17 -0.39 -9.62
C LEU A 128 19.74 0.98 -9.16
N GLN A 129 18.74 1.49 -9.87
CA GLN A 129 18.17 2.78 -9.57
C GLN A 129 16.90 2.61 -8.73
N ALA A 130 16.83 3.30 -7.59
CA ALA A 130 15.62 3.50 -6.83
C ALA A 130 15.01 4.85 -7.21
N MET A 131 13.71 4.89 -7.50
CA MET A 131 13.04 6.15 -7.80
C MET A 131 12.37 6.72 -6.55
N LEU A 132 12.62 8.00 -6.27
CA LEU A 132 11.97 8.75 -5.20
C LEU A 132 11.05 9.83 -5.79
N VAL A 133 9.74 9.62 -5.65
CA VAL A 133 8.69 10.50 -6.18
C VAL A 133 8.12 11.36 -5.07
N THR A 134 8.62 12.58 -4.92
CA THR A 134 8.27 13.48 -3.80
C THR A 134 8.33 14.93 -4.25
N ARG A 135 7.55 15.84 -3.63
CA ARG A 135 7.48 17.23 -4.12
C ARG A 135 8.79 18.02 -4.01
N LYS A 136 9.69 17.63 -3.09
CA LYS A 136 10.91 18.39 -2.74
C LYS A 136 12.14 17.51 -2.46
N GLY A 137 12.07 16.20 -2.70
CA GLY A 137 13.04 15.24 -2.16
C GLY A 137 12.74 14.85 -0.72
N GLU A 138 13.27 13.71 -0.27
CA GLU A 138 13.21 13.23 1.11
C GLU A 138 14.61 12.74 1.52
N GLU A 139 15.43 13.62 2.11
CA GLU A 139 16.87 13.39 2.35
C GLU A 139 17.16 12.12 3.15
N GLN A 140 16.35 11.83 4.17
CA GLN A 140 16.53 10.63 4.99
C GLN A 140 16.29 9.35 4.19
N VAL A 141 15.27 9.34 3.32
CA VAL A 141 14.98 8.19 2.46
C VAL A 141 16.13 8.00 1.46
N MET A 142 16.58 9.09 0.81
CA MET A 142 17.71 9.06 -0.11
C MET A 142 18.96 8.49 0.57
N HIS A 143 19.29 8.99 1.75
CA HIS A 143 20.48 8.57 2.50
C HIS A 143 20.47 7.07 2.85
N VAL A 144 19.31 6.53 3.26
CA VAL A 144 19.19 5.10 3.57
C VAL A 144 19.35 4.26 2.30
N LEU A 145 18.73 4.66 1.19
CA LEU A 145 18.83 3.95 -0.07
C LEU A 145 20.25 3.97 -0.65
N THR A 146 20.94 5.11 -0.60
CA THR A 146 22.34 5.19 -1.07
C THR A 146 23.29 4.41 -0.18
N THR A 147 23.03 4.33 1.14
CA THR A 147 23.80 3.46 2.06
C THR A 147 23.63 1.98 1.74
N LEU A 148 22.50 1.61 1.15
CA LEU A 148 22.23 0.25 0.63
C LEU A 148 22.79 0.03 -0.79
N GLY A 149 23.48 1.01 -1.39
CA GLY A 149 24.10 0.88 -2.72
C GLY A 149 23.20 1.32 -3.88
N PHE A 150 21.99 1.81 -3.65
CA PHE A 150 21.12 2.28 -4.74
C PHE A 150 21.53 3.66 -5.25
N GLU A 151 21.51 3.85 -6.56
CA GLU A 151 21.45 5.18 -7.15
C GLU A 151 20.01 5.72 -7.04
N VAL A 152 19.84 6.92 -6.47
CA VAL A 152 18.50 7.48 -6.27
C VAL A 152 18.17 8.50 -7.36
N VAL A 153 17.13 8.20 -8.14
CA VAL A 153 16.59 9.12 -9.16
C VAL A 153 15.35 9.80 -8.60
N ASN A 154 15.39 11.14 -8.51
CA ASN A 154 14.26 11.92 -8.03
C ASN A 154 13.28 12.26 -9.17
N ALA A 155 11.99 12.18 -8.85
CA ALA A 155 10.92 12.77 -9.66
C ALA A 155 10.05 13.66 -8.76
N TYR A 156 9.73 14.87 -9.20
CA TYR A 156 9.05 15.87 -8.38
C TYR A 156 7.55 15.99 -8.67
N THR A 157 7.10 15.35 -9.75
CA THR A 157 5.69 15.26 -10.15
C THR A 157 5.35 13.83 -10.60
N GLY A 158 4.07 13.50 -10.60
CA GLY A 158 3.61 12.20 -11.10
C GLY A 158 3.85 12.06 -12.61
N LYS A 159 3.69 13.13 -13.39
CA LYS A 159 4.03 13.13 -14.83
C LYS A 159 5.51 12.83 -15.08
N GLU A 160 6.39 13.46 -14.34
CA GLU A 160 7.84 13.22 -14.41
C GLU A 160 8.18 11.79 -14.00
N ALA A 161 7.55 11.27 -12.94
CA ALA A 161 7.75 9.90 -12.48
C ALA A 161 7.38 8.87 -13.57
N VAL A 162 6.25 9.06 -14.27
CA VAL A 162 5.86 8.19 -15.39
C VAL A 162 6.89 8.27 -16.53
N ALA A 163 7.32 9.48 -16.88
CA ALA A 163 8.29 9.68 -17.96
C ALA A 163 9.65 9.02 -17.63
N LEU A 164 10.19 9.27 -16.44
CA LEU A 164 11.46 8.69 -16.01
C LEU A 164 11.34 7.18 -15.79
N GLY A 165 10.26 6.71 -15.17
CA GLY A 165 10.10 5.31 -14.79
C GLY A 165 10.06 4.38 -16.00
N THR A 166 9.54 4.88 -17.12
CA THR A 166 9.50 4.15 -18.40
C THR A 166 10.80 4.20 -19.19
N ILE A 167 11.77 5.02 -18.78
CA ILE A 167 13.10 5.12 -19.39
C ILE A 167 14.11 4.32 -18.57
N ILE A 168 14.11 4.52 -17.26
CA ILE A 168 15.16 4.01 -16.37
C ILE A 168 14.84 2.64 -15.77
N HIS A 169 13.56 2.24 -15.76
CA HIS A 169 13.09 0.98 -15.19
C HIS A 169 13.60 0.74 -13.75
N PRO A 170 13.22 1.61 -12.79
CA PRO A 170 13.80 1.56 -11.46
C PRO A 170 13.48 0.23 -10.78
N TYR A 171 14.41 -0.25 -9.96
CA TYR A 171 14.26 -1.50 -9.22
C TYR A 171 13.12 -1.43 -8.20
N MET A 172 12.89 -0.25 -7.63
CA MET A 172 11.79 0.03 -6.71
C MET A 172 11.43 1.52 -6.74
N MET A 173 10.21 1.85 -6.30
CA MET A 173 9.71 3.22 -6.23
C MET A 173 9.22 3.57 -4.83
N PHE A 174 9.56 4.75 -4.35
CA PHE A 174 9.00 5.36 -3.15
C PHE A 174 8.24 6.61 -3.53
N CYS A 175 6.96 6.68 -3.20
CA CYS A 175 6.10 7.81 -3.58
C CYS A 175 5.48 8.46 -2.36
N SER A 176 5.59 9.79 -2.26
CA SER A 176 4.73 10.56 -1.37
C SER A 176 3.26 10.27 -1.67
N LEU A 177 2.44 10.11 -0.63
CA LEU A 177 1.01 9.88 -0.80
C LEU A 177 0.34 10.93 -1.72
N MET A 178 0.81 12.17 -1.65
CA MET A 178 0.31 13.33 -2.40
C MET A 178 1.39 14.11 -3.13
N LEU A 179 1.30 14.18 -4.45
CA LEU A 179 2.12 15.05 -5.30
C LEU A 179 1.36 16.32 -5.68
N ALA A 180 1.99 17.21 -6.43
CA ALA A 180 1.35 18.46 -6.86
C ALA A 180 0.26 18.23 -7.92
N ASP A 181 0.41 17.16 -8.70
CA ASP A 181 -0.44 16.82 -9.85
C ASP A 181 -1.26 15.54 -9.65
N LEU A 182 -0.76 14.56 -8.88
CA LEU A 182 -1.41 13.24 -8.69
C LEU A 182 -1.32 12.71 -7.26
N GLY A 183 -2.24 11.83 -6.90
CA GLY A 183 -2.11 10.96 -5.73
C GLY A 183 -1.30 9.68 -6.03
N ALA A 184 -0.72 9.06 -5.01
CA ALA A 184 0.11 7.86 -5.17
C ALA A 184 -0.62 6.68 -5.84
N PHE A 185 -1.90 6.46 -5.51
CA PHE A 185 -2.70 5.39 -6.10
C PHE A 185 -3.02 5.63 -7.58
N GLU A 186 -3.27 6.88 -7.98
CA GLU A 186 -3.43 7.22 -9.39
C GLU A 186 -2.12 7.04 -10.17
N LEU A 187 -0.98 7.42 -9.56
CA LEU A 187 0.33 7.20 -10.17
C LEU A 187 0.63 5.71 -10.34
N MET A 188 0.31 4.88 -9.35
CA MET A 188 0.46 3.43 -9.44
C MET A 188 -0.37 2.85 -10.59
N GLU A 189 -1.63 3.26 -10.74
CA GLU A 189 -2.47 2.82 -11.87
C GLU A 189 -1.87 3.22 -13.22
N ARG A 190 -1.27 4.41 -13.33
CA ARG A 190 -0.55 4.80 -14.56
C ARG A 190 0.65 3.91 -14.84
N PHE A 191 1.43 3.55 -13.82
CA PHE A 191 2.55 2.61 -13.99
C PHE A 191 2.10 1.20 -14.38
N ARG A 192 0.89 0.76 -14.00
CA ARG A 192 0.34 -0.54 -14.41
C ARG A 192 0.00 -0.62 -15.90
N LEU A 193 -0.20 0.51 -16.56
CA LEU A 193 -0.47 0.55 -18.01
C LEU A 193 0.75 0.18 -18.87
N TYR A 194 1.95 0.19 -18.29
CA TYR A 194 3.20 -0.01 -19.01
C TYR A 194 3.89 -1.32 -18.56
N PRO A 195 4.20 -2.26 -19.49
CA PRO A 195 4.84 -3.53 -19.16
C PRO A 195 6.13 -3.41 -18.34
N GLN A 196 6.89 -2.35 -18.57
CA GLN A 196 8.17 -2.07 -17.94
C GLN A 196 8.07 -1.55 -16.50
N THR A 197 6.91 -1.02 -16.09
CA THR A 197 6.71 -0.49 -14.73
C THR A 197 5.65 -1.21 -13.91
N ARG A 198 4.78 -2.02 -14.54
CA ARG A 198 3.62 -2.65 -13.87
C ARG A 198 3.95 -3.62 -12.72
N ASN A 199 5.18 -4.12 -12.67
CA ASN A 199 5.63 -5.09 -11.67
C ASN A 199 6.68 -4.51 -10.70
N ILE A 200 7.01 -3.21 -10.82
CA ILE A 200 8.02 -2.58 -9.95
C ILE A 200 7.42 -2.43 -8.54
N PRO A 201 8.12 -2.89 -7.47
CA PRO A 201 7.70 -2.66 -6.10
C PRO A 201 7.45 -1.18 -5.80
N PHE A 202 6.23 -0.87 -5.40
CA PHE A 202 5.78 0.50 -5.14
C PHE A 202 5.50 0.70 -3.65
N PHE A 203 6.25 1.59 -3.02
CA PHE A 203 6.15 1.96 -1.61
C PHE A 203 5.52 3.35 -1.46
N VAL A 204 4.65 3.50 -0.46
CA VAL A 204 4.01 4.79 -0.16
C VAL A 204 4.59 5.39 1.11
N LEU A 205 5.02 6.64 1.00
CA LEU A 205 5.47 7.46 2.12
C LEU A 205 4.27 8.21 2.70
N LEU A 206 3.97 7.91 3.96
CA LEU A 206 2.91 8.51 4.75
C LEU A 206 3.51 9.62 5.62
N LYS A 207 2.88 10.79 5.64
CA LYS A 207 3.23 11.82 6.62
C LYS A 207 2.59 11.47 7.95
N ASP A 208 3.37 11.57 9.03
CA ASP A 208 2.78 11.52 10.35
C ASP A 208 1.81 12.70 10.53
N GLY A 209 0.67 12.44 11.17
CA GLY A 209 -0.33 13.47 11.46
C GLY A 209 -1.09 14.05 10.25
N MET A 210 -1.57 13.22 9.31
CA MET A 210 -2.53 13.68 8.30
C MET A 210 -3.78 14.28 8.95
N LYS A 211 -4.10 15.51 8.56
CA LYS A 211 -5.33 16.19 8.99
C LYS A 211 -6.55 15.53 8.36
N GLU A 212 -7.70 15.68 9.01
CA GLU A 212 -8.97 15.15 8.51
C GLU A 212 -9.29 15.59 7.07
N GLY A 213 -9.04 16.86 6.75
CA GLY A 213 -9.22 17.37 5.39
C GLY A 213 -8.31 16.70 4.34
N GLU A 214 -7.11 16.27 4.72
CA GLU A 214 -6.20 15.55 3.82
C GLU A 214 -6.67 14.11 3.60
N ARG A 215 -7.15 13.45 4.67
CA ARG A 215 -7.74 12.10 4.59
C ARG A 215 -8.96 12.11 3.67
N LEU A 216 -9.87 13.07 3.87
CA LEU A 216 -11.07 13.23 3.04
C LEU A 216 -10.72 13.54 1.58
N ALA A 217 -9.73 14.41 1.33
CA ALA A 217 -9.26 14.68 -0.02
C ALA A 217 -8.74 13.41 -0.70
N MET A 218 -8.06 12.53 0.06
CA MET A 218 -7.56 11.28 -0.47
C MET A 218 -8.64 10.25 -0.76
N SER A 219 -9.59 10.06 0.14
CA SER A 219 -10.74 9.21 -0.12
C SER A 219 -11.50 9.65 -1.38
N ARG A 220 -11.69 10.96 -1.58
CA ARG A 220 -12.31 11.51 -2.80
C ARG A 220 -11.49 11.29 -4.06
N SER A 221 -10.15 11.38 -3.96
CA SER A 221 -9.27 11.09 -5.09
C SER A 221 -9.38 9.63 -5.53
N ILE A 222 -9.41 8.69 -4.57
CA ILE A 222 -9.61 7.26 -4.85
C ILE A 222 -11.00 7.04 -5.44
N ASP A 223 -12.04 7.67 -4.90
CA ASP A 223 -13.40 7.58 -5.45
C ASP A 223 -13.46 8.02 -6.91
N HIS A 224 -12.82 9.15 -7.24
CA HIS A 224 -12.76 9.63 -8.63
C HIS A 224 -12.06 8.66 -9.58
N LEU A 225 -10.99 8.01 -9.09
CA LEU A 225 -10.22 7.00 -9.80
C LEU A 225 -11.05 5.74 -10.10
N VAL A 226 -11.89 5.30 -9.15
CA VAL A 226 -12.52 3.96 -9.16
C VAL A 226 -14.01 3.97 -9.56
N ARG A 227 -14.73 5.10 -9.48
CA ARG A 227 -16.20 5.18 -9.65
C ARG A 227 -16.84 4.55 -10.90
N LYS A 228 -16.06 4.20 -11.92
CA LYS A 228 -16.55 3.65 -13.20
C LYS A 228 -16.22 2.18 -13.40
N THR A 229 -15.49 1.57 -12.47
CA THR A 229 -14.93 0.22 -12.60
C THR A 229 -15.19 -0.53 -11.32
N TRP A 230 -15.88 -1.67 -11.44
CA TRP A 230 -16.11 -2.59 -10.34
C TRP A 230 -15.40 -3.89 -10.69
N LEU A 231 -14.68 -4.44 -9.74
CA LEU A 231 -14.02 -5.72 -9.96
C LEU A 231 -15.07 -6.83 -9.97
N SER A 232 -15.01 -7.66 -11.00
CA SER A 232 -15.56 -9.00 -10.93
C SER A 232 -14.89 -9.78 -9.80
N ARG A 233 -15.55 -10.83 -9.34
CA ARG A 233 -14.97 -11.78 -8.38
C ARG A 233 -13.64 -12.32 -8.90
N GLU A 234 -13.58 -12.70 -10.17
CA GLU A 234 -12.38 -13.28 -10.78
C GLU A 234 -11.20 -12.30 -10.78
N GLU A 235 -11.46 -11.03 -11.10
CA GLU A 235 -10.45 -9.95 -11.03
C GLU A 235 -9.99 -9.71 -9.60
N PHE A 236 -10.93 -9.58 -8.65
CA PHE A 236 -10.58 -9.44 -7.22
C PHE A 236 -9.70 -10.60 -6.73
N LEU A 237 -10.07 -11.83 -7.06
CA LEU A 237 -9.31 -13.01 -6.66
C LEU A 237 -7.95 -13.12 -7.35
N SER A 238 -7.75 -12.48 -8.50
CA SER A 238 -6.45 -12.47 -9.17
C SER A 238 -5.35 -11.83 -8.31
N TYR A 239 -5.71 -10.87 -7.44
CA TYR A 239 -4.79 -10.25 -6.48
C TYR A 239 -4.30 -11.21 -5.37
N PHE A 240 -5.01 -12.33 -5.16
CA PHE A 240 -4.66 -13.35 -4.16
C PHE A 240 -4.15 -14.65 -4.80
N LYS A 241 -4.33 -14.83 -6.11
CA LYS A 241 -3.85 -15.98 -6.87
C LYS A 241 -2.37 -15.79 -7.23
N LYS A 242 -1.52 -16.29 -6.32
CA LYS A 242 -0.06 -16.56 -6.46
C LYS A 242 0.89 -15.35 -6.49
N ALA A 243 1.51 -15.10 -5.33
CA ALA A 243 2.97 -14.99 -5.20
C ALA A 243 3.55 -16.40 -4.88
N SER A 244 3.22 -17.38 -5.71
CA SER A 244 3.66 -18.77 -5.56
C SER A 244 4.06 -19.28 -6.94
N ALA A 245 5.24 -18.85 -7.37
CA ALA A 245 6.11 -19.51 -8.31
C ALA A 245 7.52 -19.36 -7.76
#